data_AF-A0A1V1NRX5-F1
#
_entry.id   AF-A0A1V1NRX5-F1
#
_cell.length_a   1.000
_cell.length_b   1.000
_cell.length_c   1.000
_cell.angle_alpha   90.00
_cell.angle_beta   90.00
_cell.angle_gamma   90.00
#
_symmetry.space_group_name_H-M   'P 1'
#
loop_
_entity.id
_entity.type
_entity.pdbx_description
1 polymer ?
#
loop_
_entity_poly.entity_id
_entity_poly.type
_entity_poly.pdbx_seq_one_letter_code
_entity_poly.pdbx_strand_id
1 'polypeptide(L)'
;MQIYASKGDPQTINHIISSRDENWNTRTDVNTFHQSLAYLFNGYALPEAGKDPIVIGPIDDYAKQLIMSIKPFQISEDEEGRKIRIAIDPTKIKEDMIDMQLALETTMDQKRCHYIALDSHPFVNQSYKNVAKLTSNYQIVKTQHISDEKVSELWDNINLTDLEAEILSCLKIINTNISGIALVSDVSGRLNNLNKRIPIVRIKGVKERIPIKTMGDGLTRLFHIILALVNAKNGLLLIDEFENGLHWTVLPKIWYAMIKL
;
A
#
# COMPACT_ATOMS: atom_id res chain seq x y z
N MET A 1 -5.83 -6.36 5.24
CA MET A 1 -4.36 -6.38 5.34
C MET A 1 -3.68 -5.11 4.82
N GLN A 2 -4.04 -4.54 3.65
CA GLN A 2 -3.39 -3.30 3.16
C GLN A 2 -3.58 -2.11 4.13
N ILE A 3 -4.79 -1.92 4.67
CA ILE A 3 -5.08 -0.91 5.71
C ILE A 3 -4.16 -1.07 6.92
N TYR A 4 -3.90 -2.30 7.35
CA TYR A 4 -3.00 -2.58 8.46
C TYR A 4 -1.55 -2.21 8.14
N ALA A 5 -1.04 -2.65 6.99
CA ALA A 5 0.34 -2.40 6.57
C ALA A 5 0.64 -0.90 6.41
N SER A 6 -0.34 -0.13 5.93
CA SER A 6 -0.23 1.32 5.79
C SER A 6 -0.66 2.11 7.04
N LYS A 7 -1.03 1.43 8.13
CA LYS A 7 -1.59 2.02 9.36
C LYS A 7 -2.78 2.95 9.11
N GLY A 8 -3.62 2.59 8.15
CA GLY A 8 -4.79 3.35 7.74
C GLY A 8 -4.45 4.64 7.01
N ASP A 9 -3.39 4.63 6.21
CA ASP A 9 -3.04 5.75 5.34
C ASP A 9 -4.25 6.17 4.46
N PRO A 10 -4.58 7.48 4.40
CA PRO A 10 -5.74 7.97 3.65
C PRO A 10 -5.71 7.62 2.16
N GLN A 11 -4.53 7.60 1.51
CA GLN A 11 -4.44 7.24 0.10
C GLN A 11 -4.75 5.76 -0.11
N THR A 12 -4.30 4.89 0.80
CA THR A 12 -4.62 3.46 0.79
C THR A 12 -6.12 3.24 0.96
N ILE A 13 -6.76 3.93 1.91
CA ILE A 13 -8.21 3.84 2.13
C ILE A 13 -8.97 4.30 0.89
N ASN A 14 -8.58 5.44 0.30
CA ASN A 14 -9.18 5.95 -0.93
C ASN A 14 -9.03 4.97 -2.10
N HIS A 15 -7.85 4.37 -2.25
CA HIS A 15 -7.57 3.39 -3.29
C HIS A 15 -8.50 2.17 -3.14
N ILE A 16 -8.70 1.69 -1.91
CA ILE A 16 -9.61 0.57 -1.63
C ILE A 16 -11.04 0.92 -2.00
N ILE A 17 -11.55 2.06 -1.54
CA ILE A 17 -12.90 2.56 -1.86
C ILE A 17 -13.08 2.68 -3.38
N SER A 18 -12.15 3.34 -4.04
CA SER A 18 -12.18 3.56 -5.49
C SER A 18 -12.14 2.24 -6.27
N SER A 19 -11.38 1.24 -5.79
CA SER A 19 -11.26 -0.08 -6.45
C SER A 19 -12.50 -0.96 -6.33
N ARG A 20 -13.45 -0.59 -5.46
CA ARG A 20 -14.72 -1.29 -5.25
C ARG A 20 -15.87 -0.61 -5.99
N ASP A 21 -15.57 0.35 -6.86
CA ASP A 21 -16.54 1.18 -7.56
C ASP A 21 -17.50 1.93 -6.62
N GLU A 22 -17.13 2.11 -5.35
CA GLU A 22 -17.97 2.79 -4.35
C GLU A 22 -18.14 4.30 -4.69
N ASN A 23 -17.31 4.82 -5.59
CA ASN A 23 -17.39 6.17 -6.12
C ASN A 23 -18.35 6.31 -7.33
N TRP A 24 -19.15 5.30 -7.65
CA TRP A 24 -20.01 5.29 -8.84
C TRP A 24 -21.00 6.47 -8.93
N ASN A 25 -21.37 7.07 -7.80
CA ASN A 25 -22.30 8.21 -7.73
C ASN A 25 -21.66 9.51 -7.22
N THR A 26 -20.32 9.61 -7.14
CA THR A 26 -19.61 10.76 -6.53
C THR A 26 -19.43 11.93 -7.49
N ARG A 27 -20.46 12.31 -8.24
CA ARG A 27 -20.46 13.61 -8.91
C ARG A 27 -20.90 14.65 -7.87
N THR A 28 -19.93 15.23 -7.17
CA THR A 28 -19.97 16.53 -6.48
C THR A 28 -20.47 16.67 -5.02
N ASP A 29 -20.83 15.60 -4.28
CA ASP A 29 -21.31 15.75 -2.89
C ASP A 29 -20.32 15.26 -1.80
N VAL A 30 -20.10 16.09 -0.78
CA VAL A 30 -19.36 15.73 0.47
C VAL A 30 -20.03 14.56 1.19
N ASN A 31 -21.37 14.48 1.11
CA ASN A 31 -22.17 13.38 1.66
C ASN A 31 -21.79 12.01 1.08
N THR A 32 -21.24 11.95 -0.14
CA THR A 32 -20.93 10.67 -0.77
C THR A 32 -19.67 10.02 -0.18
N PHE A 33 -18.71 10.80 0.32
CA PHE A 33 -17.51 10.25 0.96
C PHE A 33 -17.79 9.63 2.33
N HIS A 34 -18.65 10.30 3.13
CA HIS A 34 -19.20 9.73 4.36
C HIS A 34 -19.82 8.35 4.10
N GLN A 35 -20.57 8.22 3.00
CA GLN A 35 -21.24 6.97 2.64
C GLN A 35 -20.26 5.88 2.23
N SER A 36 -19.23 6.19 1.43
CA SER A 36 -18.19 5.21 1.08
C SER A 36 -17.40 4.73 2.31
N LEU A 37 -17.11 5.63 3.26
CA LEU A 37 -16.48 5.23 4.53
C LEU A 37 -17.38 4.33 5.38
N ALA A 38 -18.70 4.57 5.37
CA ALA A 38 -19.66 3.73 6.08
C ALA A 38 -19.60 2.26 5.61
N TYR A 39 -19.28 2.02 4.33
CA TYR A 39 -19.14 0.67 3.78
C TYR A 39 -17.92 -0.10 4.29
N LEU A 40 -16.99 0.55 5.01
CA LEU A 40 -15.91 -0.13 5.72
C LEU A 40 -16.38 -0.77 7.02
N PHE A 41 -17.46 -0.26 7.62
CA PHE A 41 -17.96 -0.69 8.92
C PHE A 41 -19.06 -1.75 8.80
N ASN A 42 -19.28 -2.49 9.90
CA ASN A 42 -20.35 -3.47 9.96
C ASN A 42 -21.72 -2.78 9.80
N GLY A 43 -22.62 -3.40 9.05
CA GLY A 43 -23.95 -2.83 8.80
C GLY A 43 -23.97 -1.67 7.80
N TYR A 44 -22.85 -1.38 7.12
CA TYR A 44 -22.76 -0.33 6.08
C TYR A 44 -23.13 1.07 6.61
N ALA A 45 -22.89 1.31 7.89
CA ALA A 45 -23.18 2.55 8.61
C ALA A 45 -21.96 2.99 9.43
N LEU A 46 -21.73 4.30 9.53
CA LEU A 46 -20.71 4.81 10.46
C LEU A 46 -21.18 4.57 11.90
N PRO A 47 -20.33 4.02 12.78
CA PRO A 47 -20.67 3.87 14.17
C PRO A 47 -20.73 5.25 14.84
N GLU A 48 -21.44 5.32 15.98
CA GLU A 48 -21.35 6.48 16.85
C GLU A 48 -19.90 6.73 17.26
N ALA A 49 -19.57 8.01 17.51
CA ALA A 49 -18.23 8.40 17.89
C ALA A 49 -17.74 7.60 19.11
N GLY A 50 -16.58 6.95 18.96
CA GLY A 50 -15.97 6.11 20.00
C GLY A 50 -16.55 4.70 20.15
N LYS A 51 -17.60 4.32 19.41
CA LYS A 51 -18.17 2.97 19.43
C LYS A 51 -17.67 2.11 18.25
N ASP A 52 -17.78 0.80 18.43
CA ASP A 52 -17.57 -0.25 17.41
C ASP A 52 -16.37 0.00 16.46
N PRO A 53 -15.15 0.14 16.99
CA PRO A 53 -13.97 0.35 16.16
C PRO A 53 -13.67 -0.89 15.30
N ILE A 54 -13.09 -0.66 14.12
CA ILE A 54 -12.47 -1.73 13.35
C ILE A 54 -11.09 -1.99 13.95
N VAL A 55 -10.85 -3.23 14.40
CA VAL A 55 -9.57 -3.66 14.96
C VAL A 55 -8.92 -4.65 14.00
N ILE A 56 -7.68 -4.36 13.59
CA ILE A 56 -6.89 -5.21 12.69
C ILE A 56 -5.53 -5.44 13.31
N GLY A 57 -5.13 -6.69 13.51
CA GLY A 57 -3.81 -7.04 14.04
C GLY A 57 -3.81 -8.37 14.78
N PRO A 58 -2.71 -8.72 15.44
CA PRO A 58 -2.61 -9.94 16.23
C PRO A 58 -3.61 -9.91 17.39
N ILE A 59 -4.27 -11.04 17.66
CA ILE A 59 -5.27 -11.15 18.75
C ILE A 59 -4.61 -10.95 20.12
N ASP A 60 -3.38 -11.44 20.27
CA ASP A 60 -2.68 -11.49 21.57
C ASP A 60 -1.68 -10.33 21.78
N ASP A 61 -1.60 -9.37 20.86
CA ASP A 61 -0.66 -8.24 20.94
C ASP A 61 -1.37 -6.92 20.62
N TYR A 62 -2.01 -6.35 21.65
CA TYR A 62 -2.77 -5.09 21.55
C TYR A 62 -1.92 -3.90 21.09
N ALA A 63 -0.62 -3.88 21.39
CA ALA A 63 0.27 -2.80 20.94
C ALA A 63 0.44 -2.81 19.41
N LYS A 64 0.32 -3.98 18.78
CA LYS A 64 0.37 -4.15 17.33
C LYS A 64 -1.00 -4.07 16.67
N GLN A 65 -2.09 -3.86 17.39
CA GLN A 65 -3.40 -3.71 16.76
C GLN A 65 -3.58 -2.30 16.20
N LEU A 66 -3.94 -2.22 14.93
CA LEU A 66 -4.46 -1.01 14.32
C LEU A 66 -5.94 -0.88 14.68
N ILE A 67 -6.29 0.22 15.33
CA ILE A 67 -7.67 0.56 15.71
C ILE A 67 -8.11 1.72 14.83
N MET A 68 -9.21 1.54 14.11
CA MET A 68 -9.84 2.55 13.27
C MET A 68 -11.22 2.87 13.84
N SER A 69 -11.46 4.14 14.19
CA SER A 69 -12.68 4.55 14.89
C SER A 69 -13.13 5.94 14.48
N ILE A 70 -14.42 6.21 14.60
CA ILE A 70 -14.98 7.55 14.44
C ILE A 70 -14.73 8.35 15.72
N LYS A 71 -14.13 9.53 15.59
CA LYS A 71 -13.80 10.42 16.70
C LYS A 71 -14.36 11.83 16.47
N PRO A 72 -14.87 12.49 17.51
CA PRO A 72 -15.32 13.87 17.43
C PRO A 72 -14.14 14.82 17.67
N PHE A 73 -14.15 15.96 16.98
CA PHE A 73 -13.22 17.06 17.24
C PHE A 73 -13.93 18.40 17.15
N GLN A 74 -13.43 19.38 17.89
CA GLN A 74 -13.89 20.76 17.82
C GLN A 74 -12.89 21.58 17.01
N ILE A 75 -13.39 22.43 16.13
CA ILE A 75 -12.56 23.48 15.53
C ILE A 75 -12.57 24.69 16.47
N SER A 76 -11.39 25.17 16.83
CA SER A 76 -11.19 26.39 17.60
C SER A 76 -10.17 27.28 16.88
N GLU A 77 -10.15 28.56 17.17
CA GLU A 77 -9.06 29.45 16.75
C GLU A 77 -8.06 29.59 17.90
N ASP A 78 -6.76 29.56 17.58
CA ASP A 78 -5.70 29.86 18.53
C ASP A 78 -5.50 31.39 18.68
N GLU A 79 -4.61 31.80 19.59
CA GLU A 79 -4.33 33.23 19.85
C GLU A 79 -3.81 33.99 18.61
N GLU A 80 -3.34 33.28 17.57
CA GLU A 80 -2.86 33.84 16.31
C GLU A 80 -3.92 33.78 15.19
N GLY A 81 -5.16 33.39 15.51
CA GLY A 81 -6.27 33.28 14.56
C GLY A 81 -6.19 32.06 13.64
N ARG A 82 -5.36 31.06 13.96
CA ARG A 82 -5.27 29.82 13.18
C ARG A 82 -6.31 28.83 13.69
N LYS A 83 -7.02 28.19 12.75
CA LYS A 83 -7.95 27.10 13.06
C LYS A 83 -7.17 25.87 13.53
N ILE A 84 -7.33 25.51 14.81
CA ILE A 84 -6.83 24.30 15.44
C ILE A 84 -7.96 23.28 15.62
N ARG A 85 -7.60 21.99 15.60
CA ARG A 85 -8.53 20.87 15.85
C ARG A 85 -8.25 20.30 17.24
N ILE A 86 -9.25 20.31 18.12
CA ILE A 86 -9.16 19.83 19.50
C ILE A 86 -9.94 18.51 19.59
N ALA A 87 -9.29 17.43 20.02
CA ALA A 87 -9.94 16.14 20.21
C ALA A 87 -10.96 16.21 21.36
N ILE A 88 -12.15 15.67 21.13
CA ILE A 88 -13.22 15.60 22.14
C ILE A 88 -13.32 14.16 22.64
N ASP A 89 -13.45 14.00 23.96
CA ASP A 89 -13.83 12.72 24.56
C ASP A 89 -15.28 12.40 24.16
N PRO A 90 -15.55 11.27 23.46
CA PRO A 90 -16.89 10.94 23.00
C PRO A 90 -17.95 10.89 24.12
N THR A 91 -17.54 10.61 25.36
CA THR A 91 -18.46 10.59 26.51
C THR A 91 -18.87 11.99 27.00
N LYS A 92 -18.17 13.03 26.54
CA LYS A 92 -18.37 14.43 26.93
C LYS A 92 -19.05 15.26 25.84
N ILE A 93 -19.54 14.61 24.78
CA ILE A 93 -20.31 15.26 23.73
C ILE A 93 -21.58 15.86 24.36
N LYS A 94 -21.82 17.15 24.12
CA LYS A 94 -23.07 17.82 24.47
C LYS A 94 -23.77 18.28 23.19
N GLU A 95 -25.11 18.28 23.20
CA GLU A 95 -25.93 18.66 22.04
C GLU A 95 -25.71 20.13 21.59
N ASP A 96 -25.24 20.99 22.48
CA ASP A 96 -25.00 22.42 22.24
C ASP A 96 -23.56 22.75 21.77
N MET A 97 -22.70 21.75 21.54
CA MET A 97 -21.34 21.98 21.06
C MET A 97 -21.33 22.53 19.63
N ILE A 98 -20.80 23.75 19.48
CA ILE A 98 -20.62 24.43 18.19
C ILE A 98 -19.29 23.98 17.56
N ASP A 99 -19.25 23.93 16.22
CA ASP A 99 -18.07 23.58 15.42
C ASP A 99 -17.49 22.19 15.71
N MET A 100 -18.37 21.26 16.12
CA MET A 100 -18.04 19.85 16.22
C MET A 100 -18.06 19.21 14.82
N GLN A 101 -17.04 18.40 14.55
CA GLN A 101 -16.88 17.63 13.33
C GLN A 101 -16.49 16.19 13.66
N LEU A 102 -16.66 15.27 12.70
CA LEU A 102 -16.29 13.87 12.85
C LEU A 102 -15.09 13.54 11.97
N ALA A 103 -14.23 12.67 12.48
CA ALA A 103 -13.10 12.13 11.73
C ALA A 103 -13.00 10.62 11.89
N LEU A 104 -12.54 9.96 10.83
CA LEU A 104 -11.96 8.64 10.93
C LEU A 104 -10.55 8.77 11.48
N GLU A 105 -10.28 8.23 12.66
CA GLU A 105 -8.95 8.19 13.27
C GLU A 105 -8.41 6.76 13.26
N THR A 106 -7.13 6.60 12.89
CA THR A 106 -6.40 5.35 13.06
C THR A 106 -5.35 5.49 14.15
N THR A 107 -5.26 4.50 15.03
CA THR A 107 -4.29 4.45 16.13
C THR A 107 -3.63 3.08 16.20
N MET A 108 -2.37 3.04 16.65
CA MET A 108 -1.62 1.81 16.91
C MET A 108 -0.64 2.10 18.04
N ASP A 109 -0.45 1.17 18.99
CA ASP A 109 0.35 1.42 20.21
C ASP A 109 -0.09 2.71 20.95
N GLN A 110 -1.40 2.93 21.07
CA GLN A 110 -2.02 4.14 21.66
C GLN A 110 -1.62 5.47 21.00
N LYS A 111 -0.93 5.43 19.86
CA LYS A 111 -0.49 6.61 19.11
C LYS A 111 -1.33 6.77 17.86
N ARG A 112 -1.76 8.00 17.60
CA ARG A 112 -2.45 8.36 16.37
C ARG A 112 -1.51 8.20 15.17
N CYS A 113 -1.97 7.42 14.19
CA CYS A 113 -1.30 7.21 12.92
C CYS A 113 -1.83 8.20 11.87
N HIS A 114 -3.13 8.11 11.55
CA HIS A 114 -3.79 8.95 10.55
C HIS A 114 -5.12 9.46 11.07
N TYR A 115 -5.60 10.52 10.41
CA TYR A 115 -6.93 11.04 10.66
C TYR A 115 -7.49 11.64 9.36
N ILE A 116 -8.78 11.44 9.12
CA ILE A 116 -9.50 11.90 7.93
C ILE A 116 -10.79 12.57 8.41
N ALA A 117 -10.89 13.88 8.25
CA ALA A 117 -12.13 14.60 8.55
C ALA A 117 -13.20 14.18 7.54
N LEU A 118 -14.37 13.80 8.03
CA LEU A 118 -15.43 13.27 7.17
C LEU A 118 -16.08 14.38 6.33
N ASP A 119 -16.16 15.57 6.91
CA ASP A 119 -16.91 16.74 6.41
C ASP A 119 -16.06 17.60 5.44
N SER A 120 -14.80 17.24 5.22
CA SER A 120 -13.92 17.91 4.27
C SER A 120 -13.97 17.23 2.90
N HIS A 121 -13.96 18.00 1.81
CA HIS A 121 -13.88 17.45 0.45
C HIS A 121 -12.69 16.47 0.37
N PRO A 122 -12.95 15.21 -0.04
CA PRO A 122 -11.99 14.15 0.08
C PRO A 122 -10.84 14.40 -0.90
N PHE A 123 -9.61 14.39 -0.38
CA PHE A 123 -8.37 14.36 -1.18
C PHE A 123 -8.12 15.57 -2.09
N VAL A 124 -8.52 16.79 -1.69
CA VAL A 124 -7.71 17.96 -2.09
C VAL A 124 -6.29 17.65 -1.67
N ASN A 125 -5.32 17.82 -2.58
CA ASN A 125 -3.87 17.61 -2.42
C ASN A 125 -3.25 18.41 -1.25
N GLN A 126 -3.80 18.32 -0.04
CA GLN A 126 -3.06 18.54 1.18
C GLN A 126 -2.07 17.38 1.23
N SER A 127 -0.91 17.66 0.65
CA SER A 127 0.32 16.97 0.98
C SER A 127 0.34 16.88 2.51
N TYR A 128 0.03 15.68 3.04
CA TYR A 128 0.11 15.41 4.47
C TYR A 128 1.60 15.45 4.81
N LYS A 129 2.16 16.66 4.90
CA LYS A 129 3.60 16.97 4.87
C LYS A 129 4.39 16.36 6.04
N ASN A 130 3.74 15.66 6.96
CA ASN A 130 4.36 15.04 8.14
C ASN A 130 4.07 13.53 8.28
N VAL A 131 3.47 12.86 7.28
CA VAL A 131 3.08 11.45 7.38
C VAL A 131 4.17 10.46 6.93
N ALA A 132 5.23 10.93 6.27
CA ALA A 132 6.30 10.10 5.70
C ALA A 132 7.08 9.22 6.70
N LYS A 133 6.76 9.27 8.01
CA LYS A 133 7.48 8.58 9.08
C LYS A 133 6.66 7.55 9.87
N LEU A 134 5.38 7.36 9.53
CA LEU A 134 4.49 6.48 10.30
C LEU A 134 4.19 5.15 9.61
N THR A 135 4.35 5.03 8.30
CA THR A 135 4.11 3.77 7.58
C THR A 135 5.23 2.75 7.88
N SER A 136 4.85 1.51 8.18
CA SER A 136 5.82 0.41 8.23
C SER A 136 6.37 0.20 6.82
N ASN A 137 7.62 -0.27 6.67
CA ASN A 137 8.08 -0.70 5.34
C ASN A 137 7.16 -1.82 4.85
N TYR A 138 6.50 -1.64 3.72
CA TYR A 138 5.67 -2.69 3.14
C TYR A 138 5.69 -2.65 1.62
N GLN A 139 5.55 -3.83 1.01
CA GLN A 139 5.40 -3.97 -0.43
C GLN A 139 4.16 -4.79 -0.76
N ILE A 140 3.52 -4.48 -1.88
CA ILE A 140 2.32 -5.17 -2.35
C ILE A 140 2.58 -5.70 -3.76
N VAL A 141 2.30 -6.99 -3.95
CA VAL A 141 2.24 -7.63 -5.24
C VAL A 141 0.79 -8.05 -5.47
N LYS A 142 0.06 -7.31 -6.31
CA LYS A 142 -1.35 -7.62 -6.65
C LYS A 142 -1.40 -8.82 -7.62
N THR A 143 -2.59 -9.32 -7.95
CA THR A 143 -2.78 -10.30 -9.05
C THR A 143 -2.13 -9.82 -10.35
N GLN A 144 -2.40 -8.57 -10.71
CA GLN A 144 -1.69 -7.89 -11.79
C GLN A 144 -0.27 -7.54 -11.36
N HIS A 145 0.66 -7.61 -12.30
CA HIS A 145 2.06 -7.22 -12.09
C HIS A 145 2.23 -5.85 -11.44
N ILE A 146 3.35 -5.67 -10.73
CA ILE A 146 3.81 -4.35 -10.29
C ILE A 146 4.00 -3.45 -11.51
N SER A 147 3.63 -2.17 -11.43
CA SER A 147 3.82 -1.24 -12.55
C SER A 147 5.30 -1.08 -12.88
N ASP A 148 5.62 -0.82 -14.16
CA ASP A 148 7.00 -0.69 -14.61
C ASP A 148 7.71 0.49 -13.89
N GLU A 149 6.98 1.54 -13.50
CA GLU A 149 7.50 2.66 -12.68
C GLU A 149 7.91 2.19 -11.27
N LYS A 150 7.04 1.43 -10.60
CA LYS A 150 7.34 0.94 -9.25
C LYS A 150 8.44 -0.12 -9.28
N VAL A 151 8.49 -0.96 -10.31
CA VAL A 151 9.61 -1.88 -10.56
C VAL A 151 10.93 -1.12 -10.69
N SER A 152 10.92 0.02 -11.40
CA SER A 152 12.10 0.88 -11.55
C SER A 152 12.56 1.45 -10.21
N GLU A 153 11.63 1.99 -9.42
CA GLU A 153 11.91 2.50 -8.06
C GLU A 153 12.51 1.42 -7.15
N LEU A 154 11.88 0.23 -7.11
CA LEU A 154 12.33 -0.87 -6.26
C LEU A 154 13.68 -1.45 -6.71
N TRP A 155 13.97 -1.43 -8.01
CA TRP A 155 15.26 -1.85 -8.54
C TRP A 155 16.35 -0.84 -8.17
N ASP A 156 16.09 0.45 -8.30
CA ASP A 156 17.06 1.50 -7.98
C ASP A 156 17.45 1.49 -6.49
N ASN A 157 16.54 1.09 -5.59
CA ASN A 157 16.82 0.91 -4.15
C ASN A 157 17.86 -0.19 -3.84
N ILE A 158 18.00 -1.18 -4.72
CA ILE A 158 18.89 -2.33 -4.51
C ILE A 158 20.08 -2.36 -5.46
N ASN A 159 20.12 -1.43 -6.42
CA ASN A 159 21.14 -1.39 -7.46
C ASN A 159 22.53 -1.24 -6.82
N LEU A 160 23.50 -2.03 -7.29
CA LEU A 160 24.86 -2.12 -6.73
C LEU A 160 24.93 -2.66 -5.29
N THR A 161 24.01 -3.57 -4.93
CA THR A 161 24.06 -4.32 -3.67
C THR A 161 24.07 -5.84 -3.92
N ASP A 162 24.42 -6.62 -2.89
CA ASP A 162 24.40 -8.10 -2.96
C ASP A 162 23.01 -8.69 -3.27
N LEU A 163 21.94 -7.91 -3.06
CA LEU A 163 20.56 -8.30 -3.33
C LEU A 163 20.30 -8.58 -4.82
N GLU A 164 21.05 -7.95 -5.73
CA GLU A 164 20.96 -8.27 -7.16
C GLU A 164 21.35 -9.72 -7.45
N ALA A 165 22.41 -10.20 -6.79
CA ALA A 165 22.87 -11.58 -6.94
C ALA A 165 21.86 -12.57 -6.34
N GLU A 166 21.21 -12.18 -5.23
CA GLU A 166 20.12 -12.96 -4.61
C GLU A 166 18.91 -13.07 -5.54
N ILE A 167 18.46 -11.97 -6.15
CA ILE A 167 17.39 -11.98 -7.15
C ILE A 167 17.76 -12.90 -8.31
N LEU A 168 18.98 -12.75 -8.86
CA LEU A 168 19.45 -13.59 -9.95
C LEU A 168 19.47 -15.08 -9.57
N SER A 169 19.84 -15.41 -8.32
CA SER A 169 19.81 -16.79 -7.83
C SER A 169 18.39 -17.35 -7.76
N CYS A 170 17.40 -16.53 -7.39
CA CYS A 170 16.00 -16.93 -7.34
C CYS A 170 15.44 -17.16 -8.75
N LEU A 171 15.75 -16.30 -9.72
CA LEU A 171 15.31 -16.48 -11.11
C LEU A 171 15.85 -17.79 -11.72
N LYS A 172 17.04 -18.25 -11.29
CA LYS A 172 17.61 -19.53 -11.71
C LYS A 172 16.85 -20.76 -11.22
N ILE A 173 15.92 -20.62 -10.27
CA ILE A 173 15.01 -21.71 -9.86
C ILE A 173 14.11 -22.13 -11.02
N ILE A 174 13.65 -21.16 -11.82
CA ILE A 174 12.81 -21.39 -13.00
C ILE A 174 13.70 -21.70 -14.22
N ASN A 175 14.78 -20.94 -14.43
CA ASN A 175 15.64 -21.11 -15.60
C ASN A 175 17.12 -20.91 -15.26
N THR A 176 17.86 -22.02 -15.18
CA THR A 176 19.29 -22.05 -14.83
C THR A 176 20.21 -21.36 -15.86
N ASN A 177 19.72 -21.10 -17.07
CA ASN A 177 20.49 -20.44 -18.13
C ASN A 177 20.49 -18.91 -17.99
N ILE A 178 19.67 -18.34 -17.11
CA ILE A 178 19.72 -16.90 -16.80
C ILE A 178 21.07 -16.58 -16.15
N SER A 179 21.83 -15.68 -16.76
CA SER A 179 23.17 -15.29 -16.30
C SER A 179 23.26 -13.85 -15.80
N GLY A 180 22.22 -13.04 -16.01
CA GLY A 180 22.16 -11.67 -15.53
C GLY A 180 20.78 -11.06 -15.71
N ILE A 181 20.52 -9.99 -14.97
CA ILE A 181 19.30 -9.19 -15.02
C ILE A 181 19.68 -7.70 -14.95
N ALA A 182 18.94 -6.84 -15.63
CA ALA A 182 19.09 -5.39 -15.55
C ALA A 182 17.79 -4.70 -15.95
N LEU A 183 17.64 -3.42 -15.60
CA LEU A 183 16.58 -2.55 -16.13
C LEU A 183 17.14 -1.59 -17.18
N VAL A 184 16.48 -1.55 -18.33
CA VAL A 184 16.81 -0.64 -19.45
C VAL A 184 15.62 0.23 -19.82
N SER A 185 15.89 1.43 -20.31
CA SER A 185 14.85 2.32 -20.81
C SER A 185 14.06 1.68 -21.94
N ASP A 186 12.74 1.79 -21.88
CA ASP A 186 11.83 1.32 -22.93
C ASP A 186 11.81 2.34 -24.08
N VAL A 187 12.67 2.14 -25.07
CA VAL A 187 12.78 3.03 -26.24
C VAL A 187 11.62 2.84 -27.24
N SER A 188 10.76 1.83 -27.01
CA SER A 188 9.60 1.54 -27.87
C SER A 188 8.32 2.30 -27.49
N GLY A 189 8.33 2.98 -26.34
CA GLY A 189 7.19 3.74 -25.85
C GLY A 189 6.97 5.05 -26.61
N ARG A 190 5.72 5.27 -27.07
CA ARG A 190 5.23 6.59 -27.50
C ARG A 190 5.62 7.64 -26.45
N LEU A 191 6.13 8.79 -26.90
CA LEU A 191 6.66 10.02 -26.25
C LEU A 191 6.27 10.43 -24.80
N ASN A 192 5.40 9.73 -24.09
CA ASN A 192 4.79 10.22 -22.85
C ASN A 192 5.33 9.59 -21.55
N ASN A 193 6.35 8.71 -21.59
CA ASN A 193 6.88 8.14 -20.35
C ASN A 193 8.40 7.86 -20.42
N LEU A 194 9.19 8.95 -20.43
CA LEU A 194 10.66 8.94 -20.58
C LEU A 194 11.41 8.12 -19.50
N ASN A 195 10.77 7.85 -18.37
CA ASN A 195 11.37 7.14 -17.23
C ASN A 195 10.96 5.67 -17.14
N LYS A 196 10.19 5.15 -18.10
CA LYS A 196 9.77 3.75 -18.09
C LYS A 196 10.97 2.85 -18.38
N ARG A 197 11.34 1.99 -17.42
CA ARG A 197 12.36 0.96 -17.60
C ARG A 197 11.73 -0.42 -17.54
N ILE A 198 12.22 -1.33 -18.36
CA ILE A 198 11.76 -2.71 -18.39
C ILE A 198 12.89 -3.66 -17.93
N PRO A 199 12.54 -4.71 -17.17
CA PRO A 199 13.49 -5.75 -16.80
C PRO A 199 13.86 -6.62 -18.01
N ILE A 200 15.16 -6.77 -18.23
CA ILE A 200 15.75 -7.62 -19.26
C ILE A 200 16.68 -8.66 -18.61
N VAL A 201 16.78 -9.83 -19.22
CA VAL A 201 17.65 -10.92 -18.79
C VAL A 201 18.68 -11.26 -19.86
N ARG A 202 19.85 -11.73 -19.42
CA ARG A 202 20.86 -12.36 -20.27
C ARG A 202 20.76 -13.87 -20.11
N ILE A 203 20.71 -14.59 -21.23
CA ILE A 203 20.64 -16.05 -21.26
C ILE A 203 21.96 -16.61 -21.81
N LYS A 204 22.50 -17.65 -21.18
CA LYS A 204 23.69 -18.36 -21.68
C LYS A 204 23.43 -18.89 -23.09
N GLY A 205 24.35 -18.60 -24.02
CA GLY A 205 24.25 -19.04 -25.42
C GLY A 205 23.40 -18.14 -26.32
N VAL A 206 22.72 -17.12 -25.78
CA VAL A 206 21.98 -16.12 -26.57
C VAL A 206 22.79 -14.81 -26.59
N LYS A 207 22.94 -14.21 -27.78
CA LYS A 207 23.71 -12.96 -27.93
C LYS A 207 22.90 -11.75 -27.45
N GLU A 208 21.62 -11.77 -27.73
CA GLU A 208 20.67 -10.70 -27.43
C GLU A 208 20.24 -10.73 -25.96
N ARG A 209 19.83 -9.56 -25.45
CA ARG A 209 19.15 -9.45 -24.15
C ARG A 209 17.66 -9.59 -24.40
N ILE A 210 16.96 -10.29 -23.51
CA ILE A 210 15.55 -10.63 -23.70
C ILE A 210 14.73 -9.96 -22.61
N PRO A 211 13.62 -9.24 -22.93
CA PRO A 211 12.68 -8.79 -21.92
C PRO A 211 12.16 -9.95 -21.06
N ILE A 212 12.08 -9.78 -19.74
CA ILE A 212 11.66 -10.88 -18.86
C ILE A 212 10.25 -11.38 -19.20
N LYS A 213 9.38 -10.48 -19.68
CA LYS A 213 8.00 -10.77 -20.12
C LYS A 213 7.97 -11.81 -21.26
N THR A 214 9.01 -11.88 -22.09
CA THR A 214 9.12 -12.88 -23.17
C THR A 214 9.37 -14.30 -22.63
N MET A 215 9.84 -14.44 -21.40
CA MET A 215 10.08 -15.75 -20.76
C MET A 215 8.83 -16.32 -20.09
N GLY A 216 7.68 -15.64 -20.21
CA GLY A 216 6.40 -16.05 -19.65
C GLY A 216 6.08 -15.37 -18.32
N ASP A 217 4.82 -15.56 -17.92
CA ASP A 217 4.23 -14.86 -16.77
C ASP A 217 4.88 -15.27 -15.44
N GLY A 218 5.20 -16.56 -15.27
CA GLY A 218 5.80 -17.08 -14.04
C GLY A 218 7.16 -16.49 -13.70
N LEU A 219 8.04 -16.25 -14.69
CA LEU A 219 9.33 -15.61 -14.42
C LEU A 219 9.18 -14.13 -14.07
N THR A 220 8.28 -13.44 -14.76
CA THR A 220 7.94 -12.03 -14.49
C THR A 220 7.33 -11.88 -13.09
N ARG A 221 6.42 -12.78 -12.74
CA ARG A 221 5.79 -12.88 -11.43
C ARG A 221 6.81 -13.11 -10.32
N LEU A 222 7.68 -14.11 -10.49
CA LEU A 222 8.74 -14.40 -9.52
C LEU A 222 9.66 -13.19 -9.34
N PHE A 223 10.07 -12.53 -10.42
CA PHE A 223 10.88 -11.32 -10.34
C PHE A 223 10.22 -10.23 -9.50
N HIS A 224 8.93 -9.93 -9.75
CA HIS A 224 8.19 -8.94 -8.97
C HIS A 224 8.08 -9.32 -7.49
N ILE A 225 7.83 -10.60 -7.18
CA ILE A 225 7.74 -11.09 -5.81
C ILE A 225 9.08 -10.94 -5.09
N ILE A 226 10.18 -11.40 -5.67
CA ILE A 226 11.50 -11.33 -5.01
C ILE A 226 11.97 -9.88 -4.89
N LEU A 227 11.76 -9.05 -5.92
CA LEU A 227 12.09 -7.63 -5.87
C LEU A 227 11.32 -6.90 -4.76
N ALA A 228 10.02 -7.19 -4.62
CA ALA A 228 9.20 -6.67 -3.54
C ALA A 228 9.65 -7.23 -2.17
N LEU A 229 10.03 -8.50 -2.08
CA LEU A 229 10.51 -9.13 -0.85
C LEU A 229 11.77 -8.44 -0.31
N VAL A 230 12.80 -8.27 -1.14
CA VAL A 230 14.05 -7.64 -0.70
C VAL A 230 13.85 -6.17 -0.29
N ASN A 231 12.90 -5.47 -0.93
CA ASN A 231 12.52 -4.12 -0.56
C ASN A 231 11.59 -4.05 0.66
N ALA A 232 10.91 -5.14 1.02
CA ALA A 232 10.06 -5.23 2.21
C ALA A 232 10.82 -5.66 3.47
N LYS A 233 12.16 -5.67 3.43
CA LYS A 233 13.00 -6.10 4.56
C LYS A 233 12.63 -5.38 5.85
N ASN A 234 12.54 -6.13 6.95
CA ASN A 234 12.08 -5.68 8.27
C ASN A 234 10.65 -5.06 8.25
N GLY A 235 9.82 -5.52 7.31
CA GLY A 235 8.53 -4.96 7.00
C GLY A 235 7.48 -6.03 6.69
N LEU A 236 6.50 -5.67 5.87
CA LEU A 236 5.42 -6.56 5.44
C LEU A 236 5.42 -6.72 3.92
N LEU A 237 5.41 -7.97 3.45
CA LEU A 237 5.14 -8.29 2.05
C LEU A 237 3.72 -8.86 1.92
N LEU A 238 2.88 -8.20 1.12
CA LEU A 238 1.54 -8.67 0.81
C LEU A 238 1.51 -9.16 -0.63
N ILE A 239 1.29 -10.45 -0.83
CA ILE A 239 1.18 -11.07 -2.15
C ILE A 239 -0.25 -11.57 -2.32
N ASP A 240 -0.95 -11.04 -3.30
CA ASP A 240 -2.25 -11.51 -3.72
C ASP A 240 -2.08 -12.57 -4.81
N GLU A 241 -2.80 -13.69 -4.76
CA GLU A 241 -2.62 -14.83 -5.69
C GLU A 241 -1.14 -15.22 -5.90
N PHE A 242 -0.49 -15.70 -4.85
CA PHE A 242 0.93 -16.05 -4.88
C PHE A 242 1.27 -17.05 -5.99
N GLU A 243 0.45 -18.09 -6.16
CA GLU A 243 0.65 -19.18 -7.09
C GLU A 243 0.40 -18.83 -8.56
N ASN A 244 -0.24 -17.69 -8.86
CA ASN A 244 -0.65 -17.36 -10.21
C ASN A 244 0.56 -17.23 -11.16
N GLY A 245 0.47 -17.86 -12.34
CA GLY A 245 1.54 -17.92 -13.33
C GLY A 245 2.73 -18.83 -12.98
N LEU A 246 2.81 -19.39 -11.76
CA LEU A 246 3.90 -20.25 -11.32
C LEU A 246 3.55 -21.73 -11.48
N HIS A 247 4.42 -22.49 -12.16
CA HIS A 247 4.23 -23.93 -12.30
C HIS A 247 4.36 -24.63 -10.93
N TRP A 248 3.46 -25.56 -10.61
CA TRP A 248 3.38 -26.19 -9.29
C TRP A 248 4.68 -26.89 -8.86
N THR A 249 5.47 -27.40 -9.81
CA THR A 249 6.76 -28.07 -9.50
C THR A 249 7.83 -27.12 -8.98
N VAL A 250 7.73 -25.82 -9.24
CA VAL A 250 8.70 -24.82 -8.75
C VAL A 250 8.27 -24.14 -7.46
N LEU A 251 6.97 -24.17 -7.12
CA LEU A 251 6.42 -23.51 -5.93
C LEU A 251 7.17 -23.86 -4.63
N PRO A 252 7.48 -25.14 -4.31
CA PRO A 252 8.21 -25.45 -3.09
C PRO A 252 9.59 -24.79 -3.05
N LYS A 253 10.31 -24.79 -4.18
CA LYS A 253 11.65 -24.19 -4.28
C LYS A 253 11.61 -22.67 -4.10
N ILE A 254 10.58 -22.02 -4.64
CA ILE A 254 10.36 -20.58 -4.48
C ILE A 254 10.08 -20.24 -3.02
N TRP A 255 9.20 -21.00 -2.35
CA TRP A 255 8.95 -20.82 -0.91
C TRP A 255 10.23 -20.91 -0.07
N TYR A 256 11.04 -21.95 -0.29
CA TYR A 256 12.32 -22.09 0.42
C TYR A 256 13.28 -20.93 0.16
N ALA A 257 13.34 -20.45 -1.09
CA ALA A 257 14.18 -19.31 -1.43
C ALA A 257 13.71 -18.03 -0.74
N MET A 258 12.40 -17.77 -0.71
CA MET A 258 11.84 -16.58 -0.08
C MET A 258 12.04 -16.56 1.44
N ILE A 259 11.90 -17.70 2.11
CA ILE A 259 12.10 -17.79 3.57
C ILE A 259 13.57 -17.58 3.96
N LYS A 260 14.50 -17.86 3.03
CA LYS A 260 15.93 -17.71 3.25
C LYS A 260 16.42 -16.25 3.14
N LEU A 261 15.71 -15.42 2.36
CA LEU A 261 16.02 -14.00 2.13
C LEU A 261 15.56 -13.12 3.31
#